data_AF-A0AAQ2HES9-F1
#
_entry.id   AF-A0AAQ2HES9-F1
#
_cell.length_a   1.000
_cell.length_b   1.000
_cell.length_c   1.000
_cell.angle_alpha   90.00
_cell.angle_beta   90.00
_cell.angle_gamma   90.00
#
_symmetry.space_group_name_H-M   'P 1'
#
loop_
_entity.id
_entity.type
_entity.pdbx_description
1 polymer ?
#
loop_
_entity_poly.entity_id
_entity_poly.type
_entity_poly.pdbx_seq_one_letter_code
_entity_poly.pdbx_strand_id
1 'polypeptide(L)'
;MEQTAGVLESGAEDIKGQLHSLLGKVEELLGEGFKTDLASGKFGEGYNELNNGVNTAVAGITDMANALRSMSQKTREHDASMAGS
;
A
#
# COMPACT_ATOMS: atom_id res chain seq x y z
N MET A 1 -11.55 0.96 16.07
CA MET A 1 -11.66 0.27 14.76
C MET A 1 -11.59 1.27 13.63
N GLU A 2 -12.53 2.22 13.54
CA GLU A 2 -12.51 3.26 12.50
C GLU A 2 -11.22 4.09 12.49
N GLN A 3 -10.78 4.57 13.66
CA GLN A 3 -9.51 5.29 13.78
C GLN A 3 -8.31 4.45 13.29
N THR A 4 -8.24 3.18 13.69
CA THR A 4 -7.18 2.27 13.27
C THR A 4 -7.21 2.01 11.76
N ALA A 5 -8.40 1.87 11.17
CA ALA A 5 -8.57 1.73 9.72
C ALA A 5 -8.03 2.98 8.99
N GLY A 6 -8.35 4.18 9.49
CA GLY A 6 -7.80 5.43 8.93
C GLY A 6 -6.28 5.53 9.04
N VAL A 7 -5.69 5.10 10.17
CA VAL A 7 -4.22 5.05 10.33
C VAL A 7 -3.58 4.09 9.32
N LEU A 8 -4.20 2.92 9.09
CA LEU A 8 -3.71 1.94 8.13
C LEU A 8 -3.72 2.49 6.71
N GLU A 9 -4.81 3.14 6.29
CA GLU A 9 -4.89 3.75 4.96
C GLU A 9 -3.88 4.86 4.76
N SER A 10 -3.78 5.79 5.72
CA SER A 10 -2.78 6.86 5.66
C SER A 10 -1.36 6.28 5.55
N GLY A 11 -1.04 5.26 6.34
CA GLY A 11 0.26 4.59 6.27
C GLY A 11 0.50 3.91 4.92
N ALA A 12 -0.53 3.32 4.31
CA ALA A 12 -0.42 2.69 3.00
C ALA A 12 -0.15 3.71 1.89
N GLU A 13 -0.83 4.87 1.93
CA GLU A 13 -0.58 5.98 1.02
C GLU A 13 0.83 6.55 1.18
N ASP A 14 1.27 6.75 2.42
CA ASP A 14 2.62 7.24 2.74
C ASP A 14 3.70 6.30 2.19
N ILE A 15 3.56 4.98 2.41
CA ILE A 15 4.48 3.97 1.89
C ILE A 15 4.53 4.01 0.36
N LYS A 16 3.38 4.07 -0.29
CA LYS A 16 3.28 4.15 -1.75
C LYS A 16 3.96 5.41 -2.30
N GLY A 17 3.72 6.55 -1.66
CA GLY A 17 4.33 7.83 -2.03
C GLY A 17 5.86 7.81 -1.85
N GLN A 18 6.34 7.29 -0.73
CA GLN A 18 7.77 7.14 -0.47
C GLN A 18 8.45 6.22 -1.48
N LEU A 19 7.83 5.07 -1.80
CA LEU A 19 8.38 4.18 -2.82
C LEU A 19 8.49 4.89 -4.18
N HIS A 20 7.40 5.50 -4.66
CA HIS A 20 7.43 6.21 -5.94
C HIS A 20 8.52 7.29 -5.98
N SER A 21 8.73 8.02 -4.89
CA SER A 21 9.80 9.01 -4.79
C SER A 21 11.19 8.40 -4.91
N LEU A 22 11.44 7.28 -4.22
CA LEU A 22 12.72 6.57 -4.29
C LEU A 22 12.98 6.00 -5.69
N LEU A 23 11.97 5.40 -6.32
CA LEU A 23 12.06 4.86 -7.68
C LEU A 23 12.31 5.98 -8.71
N GLY A 24 11.63 7.12 -8.58
CA GLY A 24 11.87 8.27 -9.46
C GLY A 24 13.30 8.81 -9.37
N LYS A 25 13.87 8.91 -8.16
CA LYS A 25 15.28 9.34 -7.97
C LYS A 25 16.27 8.39 -8.63
N VAL A 26 15.97 7.10 -8.54
CA VAL A 26 16.72 6.05 -9.21
C VAL A 26 16.64 6.21 -10.72
N GLU A 27 15.45 6.41 -11.28
CA GLU A 27 15.25 6.60 -12.73
C GLU A 27 15.97 7.86 -13.24
N GLU A 28 15.91 8.96 -12.48
CA GLU A 28 16.63 10.20 -12.77
C GLU A 28 18.16 9.99 -12.82
N LEU A 29 18.72 9.29 -11.84
CA LEU A 29 20.16 9.02 -11.76
C LEU A 29 20.64 8.19 -12.95
N LEU A 30 19.82 7.22 -13.35
CA LEU A 30 20.14 6.24 -14.38
C LEU A 30 19.95 6.81 -15.79
N GLY A 31 19.06 7.80 -15.95
CA GLY A 31 18.83 8.52 -17.20
C GLY A 31 18.34 7.62 -18.34
N GLU A 32 18.30 8.16 -19.57
CA GLU A 32 17.90 7.40 -20.76
C GLU A 32 18.88 6.26 -21.10
N GLY A 33 20.17 6.45 -20.80
CA GLY A 33 21.25 5.50 -21.14
C GLY A 33 21.28 4.21 -20.32
N PHE A 34 20.54 4.13 -19.21
CA PHE A 34 20.43 2.91 -18.41
C PHE A 34 19.54 1.84 -19.07
N LYS A 35 18.60 2.25 -19.93
CA LYS A 35 17.77 1.30 -20.68
C LYS A 35 18.57 0.48 -21.70
N THR A 36 19.74 0.96 -22.11
CA THR A 36 20.45 0.45 -23.29
C THR A 36 21.55 -0.57 -23.01
N ASP A 37 22.31 -0.50 -21.91
CA ASP A 37 23.48 -1.39 -21.76
C ASP A 37 23.77 -1.87 -20.32
N LEU A 38 23.66 -3.19 -20.12
CA LEU A 38 24.33 -4.03 -19.11
C LEU A 38 24.04 -3.89 -17.60
N ALA A 39 23.61 -2.73 -17.09
CA ALA A 39 23.24 -2.55 -15.67
C ALA A 39 21.75 -2.85 -15.36
N SER A 40 20.96 -3.11 -16.41
CA SER A 40 19.49 -3.14 -16.39
C SER A 40 18.86 -4.43 -15.88
N GLY A 41 19.57 -5.57 -15.88
CA GLY A 41 19.00 -6.87 -15.52
C GLY A 41 18.59 -6.97 -14.05
N LYS A 42 19.57 -7.13 -13.15
CA LYS A 42 19.31 -7.27 -11.70
C LYS A 42 18.64 -6.06 -11.07
N PHE A 43 19.01 -4.86 -11.53
CA PHE A 43 18.44 -3.63 -11.00
C PHE A 43 17.00 -3.43 -11.51
N GLY A 44 16.72 -3.74 -12.78
CA GLY A 44 15.36 -3.75 -13.32
C GLY A 44 14.49 -4.85 -12.72
N GLU A 45 15.03 -6.04 -12.48
CA GLU A 45 14.38 -7.12 -11.73
C GLU A 45 14.04 -6.68 -10.32
N GLY A 46 15.03 -6.17 -9.56
CA GLY A 46 14.83 -5.67 -8.20
C GLY A 46 13.85 -4.49 -8.13
N TYR A 47 13.88 -3.59 -9.13
CA TYR A 47 12.90 -2.52 -9.30
C TYR A 47 11.48 -3.09 -9.44
N ASN A 48 11.29 -4.04 -10.36
CA ASN A 48 9.99 -4.65 -10.61
C ASN A 48 9.50 -5.44 -9.39
N GLU A 49 10.37 -6.22 -8.75
CA GLU A 49 10.07 -6.96 -7.52
C GLU A 49 9.66 -6.02 -6.38
N LEU A 50 10.41 -4.93 -6.17
CA LEU A 50 10.09 -3.95 -5.14
C LEU A 50 8.75 -3.27 -5.41
N ASN A 51 8.52 -2.83 -6.64
CA ASN A 51 7.26 -2.20 -7.03
C ASN A 51 6.06 -3.14 -6.82
N ASN A 52 6.19 -4.41 -7.26
CA ASN A 52 5.17 -5.42 -7.05
C ASN A 52 4.94 -5.75 -5.56
N GLY A 53 6.02 -5.88 -4.80
CA GLY A 53 5.98 -6.17 -3.36
C GLY A 53 5.29 -5.07 -2.58
N VAL A 54 5.61 -3.80 -2.85
CA VAL A 54 4.95 -2.66 -2.20
C VAL A 54 3.49 -2.56 -2.61
N ASN A 55 3.14 -2.74 -3.89
CA ASN A 55 1.74 -2.75 -4.31
C ASN A 55 0.94 -3.86 -3.60
N THR A 56 1.55 -5.04 -3.42
CA THR A 56 0.94 -6.15 -2.68
C THR A 56 0.77 -5.80 -1.19
N ALA A 57 1.79 -5.20 -0.57
CA ALA A 57 1.73 -4.80 0.84
C ALA A 57 0.65 -3.72 1.07
N VAL A 58 0.60 -2.69 0.22
CA VAL A 58 -0.40 -1.62 0.24
C VAL A 58 -1.81 -2.18 0.07
N ALA A 59 -2.01 -3.13 -0.85
CA ALA A 59 -3.29 -3.82 -1.01
C ALA A 59 -3.70 -4.56 0.27
N GLY A 60 -2.78 -5.33 0.88
CA GLY A 60 -3.05 -6.02 2.13
C GLY A 60 -3.40 -5.08 3.30
N ILE A 61 -2.75 -3.92 3.39
CA ILE A 61 -3.08 -2.90 4.40
C ILE A 61 -4.48 -2.32 4.15
N THR A 62 -4.83 -2.04 2.90
CA THR A 62 -6.15 -1.55 2.50
C THR A 62 -7.25 -2.57 2.85
N ASP A 63 -7.00 -3.86 2.59
CA ASP A 63 -7.93 -4.95 2.91
C ASP A 63 -8.15 -5.06 4.43
N MET A 64 -7.10 -4.91 5.23
CA MET A 64 -7.23 -4.87 6.69
C MET A 64 -8.06 -3.67 7.17
N ALA A 65 -7.84 -2.48 6.60
CA ALA A 65 -8.64 -1.30 6.92
C ALA A 65 -10.13 -1.54 6.61
N ASN A 66 -10.44 -2.11 5.45
CA ASN A 66 -11.80 -2.45 5.04
C ASN A 66 -12.44 -3.49 5.96
N ALA A 67 -11.69 -4.52 6.37
CA ALA A 67 -12.16 -5.52 7.32
C ALA A 67 -12.51 -4.89 8.68
N LEU A 68 -11.68 -3.97 9.18
CA LEU A 68 -11.95 -3.24 10.42
C LEU A 68 -13.22 -2.39 10.34
N ARG A 69 -13.47 -1.74 9.19
CA ARG A 69 -14.71 -0.97 8.98
C ARG A 69 -15.94 -1.86 8.95
N SER A 70 -15.87 -2.95 8.19
CA SER A 70 -16.97 -3.92 8.10
C SER A 70 -17.31 -4.50 9.48
N MET A 71 -16.30 -4.85 10.26
CA MET A 71 -16.52 -5.36 11.62
C MET A 71 -17.12 -4.28 12.52
N SER A 72 -16.64 -3.03 12.44
CA SER A 72 -17.23 -1.92 13.20
C SER A 72 -18.71 -1.67 12.85
N GLN A 73 -19.08 -1.80 11.58
CA GLN A 73 -20.47 -1.69 11.14
C GLN A 73 -21.32 -2.82 11.72
N LYS A 74 -20.88 -4.07 11.58
CA LYS A 74 -21.61 -5.24 12.11
C LYS A 74 -21.82 -5.16 13.62
N THR A 75 -20.83 -4.67 14.36
CA THR A 75 -20.96 -4.46 15.80
C THR A 75 -22.05 -3.43 16.12
N ARG A 76 -22.09 -2.29 15.42
CA ARG A 76 -23.14 -1.27 15.62
C ARG A 76 -24.53 -1.81 15.30
N GLU A 77 -24.66 -2.58 14.22
CA GLU A 77 -25.93 -3.20 13.83
C GLU A 77 -26.41 -4.22 14.88
N HIS A 78 -25.49 -5.04 15.39
CA HIS A 78 -25.78 -5.99 16.45
C HIS A 78 -26.21 -5.29 17.75
N ASP A 79 -25.48 -4.28 18.19
CA ASP A 79 -25.80 -3.51 19.39
C ASP A 79 -27.17 -2.81 19.27
N ALA A 80 -27.47 -2.21 18.11
CA ALA A 80 -28.77 -1.59 17.84
C ALA A 80 -29.92 -2.62 17.91
N SER A 81 -29.70 -3.84 17.41
CA SER A 81 -30.71 -4.91 17.47
C SER A 81 -30.98 -5.36 18.91
N MET A 82 -29.95 -5.43 19.76
CA MET A 82 -30.12 -5.81 21.17
C MET A 82 -30.71 -4.68 22.02
N ALA A 83 -30.35 -3.43 21.75
CA ALA A 83 -30.88 -2.27 22.47
C ALA A 83 -32.35 -1.95 22.13
N GLY A 84 -32.82 -2.39 20.96
CA GLY A 84 -34.22 -2.31 20.54
C GLY A 84 -35.08 -3.53 20.91
N SER A 85 -34.49 -4.54 21.57
CA SER A 85 -35.15 -5.78 22.02
C SER A 85 -35.57 -5.73 23.49
#